data_AF-A0A2N1ZYZ7-F1
#
_entry.id   AF-A0A2N1ZYZ7-F1
#
_cell.length_a   1.000
_cell.length_b   1.000
_cell.length_c   1.000
_cell.angle_alpha   90.00
_cell.angle_beta   90.00
_cell.angle_gamma   90.00
#
_symmetry.space_group_name_H-M   'P 1'
#
loop_
_entity.id
_entity.type
_entity.pdbx_description
1 polymer ?
#
loop_
_entity_poly.entity_id
_entity_poly.type
_entity_poly.pdbx_seq_one_letter_code
_entity_poly.pdbx_strand_id
1 'polypeptide(L)'
;MLGVNHNDLLGAERIKAHLRWFKQNGAKFDCICIEWDKEIAATLINSREKFRDYIIQKHIKNIALSTIDLIVQALAYEADSYRQVFDLEHVFWLDKGKILESVENYFEGRLTVYTWNCDYYSLDINDVDLVSEHLWDISMNPEELGSDPNRDGNLKLGIEEAINCGYEDILVIIGAKHANVKRARSTACLLIEEGHEVESIILLPTPRPVDPTTTSTDV
;
A
#
# COMPACT_ATOMS: atom_id res chain seq x y z
N MET A 1 -6.02 10.68 1.46
CA MET A 1 -4.76 9.90 1.31
C MET A 1 -4.87 8.59 2.07
N LEU A 2 -4.48 7.48 1.44
CA LEU A 2 -4.34 6.15 2.04
C LEU A 2 -2.85 5.85 2.25
N GLY A 3 -2.44 5.71 3.51
CA GLY A 3 -1.12 5.25 3.92
C GLY A 3 -1.09 3.74 4.06
N VAL A 4 -0.19 3.08 3.33
CA VAL A 4 -0.16 1.61 3.19
C VAL A 4 1.20 1.05 3.60
N ASN A 5 1.23 -0.23 3.99
CA ASN A 5 2.49 -0.94 4.17
C ASN A 5 2.67 -1.84 2.96
N HIS A 6 3.77 -1.63 2.24
CA HIS A 6 4.04 -2.38 1.02
C HIS A 6 4.14 -3.89 1.24
N ASN A 7 4.45 -4.34 2.45
CA ASN A 7 4.55 -5.75 2.82
C ASN A 7 3.26 -6.30 3.46
N ASP A 8 2.18 -5.54 3.57
CA ASP A 8 0.97 -6.04 4.23
C ASP A 8 0.33 -7.19 3.42
N LEU A 9 0.27 -8.39 4.00
CA LEU A 9 -0.35 -9.56 3.35
C LEU A 9 -1.85 -9.35 3.10
N LEU A 10 -2.50 -8.53 3.92
CA LEU A 10 -3.91 -8.18 3.82
C LEU A 10 -4.13 -6.80 3.18
N GLY A 11 -3.06 -6.16 2.70
CA GLY A 11 -3.09 -4.79 2.20
C GLY A 11 -4.05 -4.62 1.02
N ALA A 12 -4.05 -5.57 0.08
CA ALA A 12 -4.95 -5.56 -1.08
C ALA A 12 -6.43 -5.54 -0.65
N GLU A 13 -6.80 -6.37 0.31
CA GLU A 13 -8.16 -6.46 0.82
C GLU A 13 -8.56 -5.21 1.59
N ARG A 14 -7.64 -4.69 2.43
CA ARG A 14 -7.85 -3.47 3.20
C ARG A 14 -8.02 -2.24 2.32
N ILE A 15 -7.20 -2.06 1.26
CA ILE A 15 -7.40 -1.00 0.27
C ILE A 15 -8.77 -1.15 -0.38
N LYS A 16 -9.09 -2.34 -0.93
CA LYS A 16 -10.38 -2.56 -1.61
C LYS A 16 -11.57 -2.26 -0.70
N ALA A 17 -11.48 -2.62 0.59
CA ALA A 17 -12.52 -2.34 1.57
C ALA A 17 -12.73 -0.83 1.78
N HIS A 18 -11.65 -0.05 1.94
CA HIS A 18 -11.72 1.40 2.08
C HIS A 18 -12.21 2.10 0.81
N LEU A 19 -11.73 1.67 -0.36
CA LEU A 19 -12.20 2.23 -1.64
C LEU A 19 -13.70 1.97 -1.86
N ARG A 20 -14.19 0.77 -1.51
CA ARG A 20 -15.64 0.47 -1.58
C ARG A 20 -16.42 1.34 -0.61
N TRP A 21 -15.91 1.56 0.59
CA TRP A 21 -16.53 2.45 1.57
C TRP A 21 -16.59 3.89 1.06
N PHE A 22 -15.51 4.43 0.47
CA PHE A 22 -15.52 5.75 -0.18
C PHE A 22 -16.60 5.83 -1.26
N LYS A 23 -16.65 4.86 -2.17
CA LYS A 23 -17.65 4.79 -3.25
C LYS A 23 -19.08 4.73 -2.73
N GLN A 24 -19.33 3.96 -1.66
CA GLN A 24 -20.64 3.84 -1.02
C GLN A 24 -21.08 5.13 -0.33
N ASN A 25 -20.13 5.94 0.14
CA ASN A 25 -20.39 7.23 0.79
C ASN A 25 -20.31 8.41 -0.19
N GLY A 26 -20.41 8.14 -1.50
CA GLY A 26 -20.53 9.17 -2.52
C GLY A 26 -19.23 9.87 -2.90
N ALA A 27 -18.08 9.39 -2.42
CA ALA A 27 -16.79 9.91 -2.85
C ALA A 27 -16.62 9.69 -4.36
N LYS A 28 -16.16 10.74 -5.03
CA LYS A 28 -15.72 10.71 -6.42
C LYS A 28 -14.25 11.11 -6.41
N PHE A 29 -13.49 10.53 -7.34
CA PHE A 29 -12.11 10.88 -7.54
C PHE A 29 -11.92 11.10 -9.03
N ASP A 30 -11.28 12.20 -9.42
CA ASP A 30 -11.00 12.51 -10.82
C ASP A 30 -9.74 11.78 -11.29
N CYS A 31 -8.79 11.57 -10.38
CA CYS A 31 -7.57 10.83 -10.64
C CYS A 31 -7.05 10.13 -9.39
N ILE A 32 -6.01 9.31 -9.58
CA ILE A 32 -5.30 8.65 -8.50
C ILE A 32 -3.78 8.84 -8.62
N CYS A 33 -3.15 9.16 -7.50
CA CYS A 33 -1.70 9.22 -7.34
C CYS A 33 -1.20 7.98 -6.59
N ILE A 34 -0.22 7.26 -7.14
CA ILE A 34 0.27 5.99 -6.60
C ILE A 34 1.78 6.04 -6.45
N GLU A 35 2.29 5.69 -5.27
CA GLU A 35 3.74 5.51 -5.01
C GLU A 35 4.28 4.25 -5.68
N TRP A 36 4.42 4.30 -7.00
CA TRP A 36 5.02 3.28 -7.83
C TRP A 36 5.57 3.88 -9.12
N ASP A 37 6.58 3.25 -9.68
CA ASP A 37 6.92 3.40 -11.09
C ASP A 37 5.97 2.50 -11.90
N LYS A 38 5.42 3.01 -13.00
CA LYS A 38 4.37 2.34 -13.78
C LYS A 38 4.87 1.03 -14.36
N GLU A 39 6.05 1.05 -14.97
CA GLU A 39 6.64 -0.07 -15.67
C GLU A 39 7.08 -1.15 -14.68
N ILE A 40 7.64 -0.76 -13.53
CA ILE A 40 7.97 -1.70 -12.44
C ILE A 40 6.69 -2.34 -11.89
N ALA A 41 5.68 -1.55 -11.53
CA ALA A 41 4.44 -2.09 -10.98
C ALA A 41 3.78 -3.07 -11.96
N ALA A 42 3.68 -2.70 -13.24
CA ALA A 42 3.14 -3.58 -14.27
C ALA A 42 3.95 -4.88 -14.39
N THR A 43 5.28 -4.81 -14.35
CA THR A 43 6.16 -5.98 -14.41
C THR A 43 5.93 -6.92 -13.22
N LEU A 44 5.83 -6.37 -12.00
CA LEU A 44 5.60 -7.15 -10.79
C LEU A 44 4.21 -7.78 -10.76
N ILE A 45 3.16 -7.02 -11.09
CA ILE A 45 1.78 -7.52 -11.19
C ILE A 45 1.70 -8.69 -12.19
N ASN A 46 2.29 -8.53 -13.38
CA ASN A 46 2.31 -9.56 -14.40
C ASN A 46 3.18 -10.78 -14.04
N SER A 47 3.99 -10.68 -12.98
CA SER A 47 4.88 -11.76 -12.53
C SER A 47 4.35 -12.49 -11.29
N ARG A 48 3.12 -12.19 -10.83
CA ARG A 48 2.50 -12.85 -9.65
C ARG A 48 2.48 -14.38 -9.74
N GLU A 49 2.13 -14.96 -10.89
CA GLU A 49 2.19 -16.43 -11.08
C GLU A 49 3.62 -16.96 -10.96
N LYS A 50 4.62 -16.26 -11.52
CA LYS A 50 6.03 -16.64 -11.36
C LYS A 50 6.48 -16.56 -9.89
N PHE A 51 5.97 -15.57 -9.15
CA PHE A 51 6.27 -15.46 -7.73
C PHE A 51 5.65 -16.61 -6.93
N ARG A 52 4.43 -17.02 -7.29
CA ARG A 52 3.78 -18.20 -6.73
C ARG A 52 4.63 -19.46 -6.91
N ASP A 53 5.08 -19.70 -8.14
CA ASP A 53 5.96 -20.83 -8.46
C ASP A 53 7.29 -20.76 -7.69
N TYR A 54 7.87 -19.56 -7.58
CA TYR A 54 9.09 -19.32 -6.82
C TYR A 54 8.93 -19.69 -5.33
N ILE A 55 7.83 -19.29 -4.68
CA ILE A 55 7.56 -19.63 -3.27
C ILE A 55 7.45 -21.15 -3.09
N ILE A 56 6.74 -21.84 -3.99
CA ILE A 56 6.58 -23.30 -3.96
C ILE A 56 7.95 -24.00 -4.08
N GLN A 57 8.81 -23.53 -4.98
CA GLN A 57 10.15 -24.10 -5.20
C GLN A 57 11.11 -23.89 -4.03
N LYS A 58 10.93 -22.81 -3.25
CA LYS A 58 11.74 -22.57 -2.04
C LYS A 58 11.45 -23.53 -0.89
N HIS A 59 10.43 -24.39 -1.02
CA HIS A 59 10.06 -25.39 -0.02
C HIS A 59 9.94 -24.83 1.40
N ILE A 60 9.38 -23.63 1.54
CA ILE A 60 9.12 -23.05 2.86
C ILE A 60 8.19 -23.99 3.60
N LYS A 61 8.66 -24.47 4.75
CA LYS A 61 8.00 -25.54 5.49
C LYS A 61 6.62 -25.08 5.94
N ASN A 62 5.60 -25.90 5.68
CA ASN A 62 4.24 -25.76 6.19
C ASN A 62 3.49 -24.48 5.76
N ILE A 63 3.87 -23.80 4.68
CA ILE A 63 3.06 -22.69 4.17
C ILE A 63 1.82 -23.21 3.42
N ALA A 64 0.64 -22.74 3.83
CA ALA A 64 -0.63 -23.10 3.21
C ALA A 64 -0.77 -22.39 1.84
N LEU A 65 -1.45 -23.04 0.90
CA LEU A 65 -1.68 -22.45 -0.43
C LEU A 65 -2.43 -21.11 -0.36
N SER A 66 -3.39 -20.97 0.55
CA SER A 66 -4.09 -19.71 0.80
C SER A 66 -3.15 -18.58 1.24
N THR A 67 -2.14 -18.91 2.05
CA THR A 67 -1.12 -17.95 2.49
C THR A 67 -0.17 -17.58 1.36
N ILE A 68 0.22 -18.55 0.51
CA ILE A 68 0.97 -18.25 -0.71
C ILE A 68 0.18 -17.28 -1.59
N ASP A 69 -1.11 -17.53 -1.79
CA ASP A 69 -1.95 -16.67 -2.62
C ASP A 69 -2.01 -15.24 -2.04
N LEU A 70 -2.09 -15.06 -0.72
CA LEU A 70 -2.01 -13.74 -0.07
C LEU A 70 -0.65 -13.05 -0.27
N ILE A 71 0.46 -13.78 -0.07
CA ILE A 71 1.82 -13.26 -0.32
C ILE A 71 1.97 -12.78 -1.77
N VAL A 72 1.43 -13.55 -2.72
CA VAL A 72 1.47 -13.22 -4.14
C VAL A 72 0.62 -11.99 -4.45
N GLN A 73 -0.57 -11.90 -3.85
CA GLN A 73 -1.44 -10.72 -4.03
C GLN A 73 -0.84 -9.46 -3.39
N ALA A 74 -0.04 -9.56 -2.33
CA ALA A 74 0.67 -8.44 -1.72
C ALA A 74 1.76 -7.84 -2.64
N LEU A 75 2.09 -8.48 -3.76
CA LEU A 75 3.03 -7.93 -4.72
C LEU A 75 2.41 -6.75 -5.50
N ALA A 76 2.88 -5.53 -5.21
CA ALA A 76 2.48 -4.27 -5.85
C ALA A 76 0.96 -4.02 -5.85
N TYR A 77 0.28 -4.46 -4.79
CA TYR A 77 -1.19 -4.40 -4.70
C TYR A 77 -1.74 -2.98 -4.72
N GLU A 78 -0.97 -1.99 -4.29
CA GLU A 78 -1.38 -0.59 -4.27
C GLU A 78 -1.58 -0.05 -5.68
N ALA A 79 -0.83 -0.59 -6.64
CA ALA A 79 -0.83 -0.16 -8.03
C ALA A 79 -2.01 -0.69 -8.87
N ASP A 80 -2.76 -1.69 -8.38
CA ASP A 80 -3.87 -2.27 -9.13
C ASP A 80 -5.16 -2.52 -8.33
N SER A 81 -5.14 -2.44 -6.99
CA SER A 81 -6.33 -2.67 -6.17
C SER A 81 -7.48 -1.71 -6.47
N TYR A 82 -7.17 -0.47 -6.86
CA TYR A 82 -8.21 0.54 -7.16
C TYR A 82 -9.07 0.17 -8.38
N ARG A 83 -8.50 -0.53 -9.36
CA ARG A 83 -9.17 -0.89 -10.62
C ARG A 83 -10.37 -1.81 -10.42
N GLN A 84 -10.43 -2.50 -9.28
CA GLN A 84 -11.56 -3.36 -8.92
C GLN A 84 -12.75 -2.57 -8.33
N VAL A 85 -12.58 -1.28 -8.05
CA VAL A 85 -13.58 -0.45 -7.35
C VAL A 85 -13.91 0.82 -8.11
N PHE A 86 -12.89 1.53 -8.60
CA PHE A 86 -13.01 2.74 -9.40
C PHE A 86 -12.46 2.49 -10.81
N ASP A 87 -13.14 3.10 -11.78
CA ASP A 87 -12.71 3.14 -13.18
C ASP A 87 -12.11 4.54 -13.43
N LEU A 88 -10.87 4.74 -12.99
CA LEU A 88 -10.18 6.03 -13.11
C LEU A 88 -9.31 6.02 -14.36
N GLU A 89 -9.55 6.97 -15.26
CA GLU A 89 -8.79 7.10 -16.51
C GLU A 89 -7.38 7.65 -16.27
N HIS A 90 -7.20 8.45 -15.21
CA HIS A 90 -5.97 9.18 -14.94
C HIS A 90 -5.24 8.67 -13.70
N VAL A 91 -4.00 8.20 -13.91
CA VAL A 91 -3.12 7.66 -12.88
C VAL A 91 -1.79 8.38 -12.92
N PHE A 92 -1.45 9.04 -11.82
CA PHE A 92 -0.15 9.68 -11.59
C PHE A 92 0.76 8.73 -10.82
N TRP A 93 1.83 8.29 -11.49
CA TRP A 93 2.84 7.41 -10.92
C TRP A 93 3.92 8.28 -10.28
N LEU A 94 4.11 8.16 -8.96
CA LEU A 94 4.91 9.12 -8.19
C LEU A 94 6.41 8.77 -8.15
N ASP A 95 6.77 7.53 -8.47
CA ASP A 95 8.13 6.98 -8.32
C ASP A 95 8.85 6.85 -9.68
N LYS A 96 8.54 7.74 -10.64
CA LYS A 96 9.03 7.67 -12.02
C LYS A 96 10.56 7.54 -12.09
N GLY A 97 11.04 6.62 -12.92
CA GLY A 97 12.46 6.48 -13.24
C GLY A 97 13.24 5.59 -12.27
N LYS A 98 12.56 4.87 -11.38
CA LYS A 98 13.17 3.76 -10.63
C LYS A 98 13.61 2.65 -11.60
N ILE A 99 14.63 1.91 -11.20
CA ILE A 99 15.14 0.76 -11.96
C ILE A 99 14.88 -0.50 -11.13
N LEU A 100 14.20 -1.47 -11.75
CA LEU A 100 14.08 -2.82 -11.19
C LEU A 100 15.30 -3.63 -11.64
N GLU A 101 16.18 -3.98 -10.71
CA GLU A 101 17.39 -4.76 -11.03
C GLU A 101 17.05 -6.16 -11.58
N SER A 102 16.15 -6.88 -10.89
CA SER A 102 15.65 -8.19 -11.30
C SER A 102 14.33 -8.48 -10.58
N VAL A 103 13.42 -9.17 -11.28
CA VAL A 103 12.17 -9.65 -10.69
C VAL A 103 12.44 -10.69 -9.61
N GLU A 104 13.41 -11.59 -9.85
CA GLU A 104 13.83 -12.64 -8.92
C GLU A 104 14.44 -12.07 -7.64
N ASN A 105 15.31 -11.06 -7.75
CA ASN A 105 15.85 -10.36 -6.58
C ASN A 105 14.72 -9.70 -5.77
N TYR A 106 13.73 -9.12 -6.45
CA TYR A 106 12.56 -8.55 -5.78
C TYR A 106 11.75 -9.62 -5.05
N PHE A 107 11.52 -10.78 -5.67
CA PHE A 107 10.84 -11.92 -5.05
C PHE A 107 11.58 -12.42 -3.81
N GLU A 108 12.90 -12.57 -3.90
CA GLU A 108 13.74 -12.97 -2.77
C GLU A 108 13.66 -11.96 -1.62
N GLY A 109 13.80 -10.67 -1.93
CA GLY A 109 13.68 -9.61 -0.92
C GLY A 109 12.31 -9.63 -0.24
N ARG A 110 11.22 -9.74 -1.00
CA ARG A 110 9.86 -9.84 -0.45
C ARG A 110 9.67 -11.06 0.43
N LEU A 111 10.07 -12.22 -0.05
CA LEU A 111 9.93 -13.46 0.70
C LEU A 111 10.75 -13.45 1.98
N THR A 112 11.96 -12.87 1.92
CA THR A 112 12.85 -12.70 3.08
C THR A 112 12.20 -11.86 4.17
N VAL A 113 11.49 -10.77 3.82
CA VAL A 113 10.77 -9.96 4.81
C VAL A 113 9.76 -10.81 5.59
N TYR A 114 8.98 -11.66 4.89
CA TYR A 114 7.99 -12.53 5.55
C TYR A 114 8.65 -13.61 6.41
N THR A 115 9.62 -14.33 5.85
CA THR A 115 10.26 -15.45 6.58
C THR A 115 11.09 -14.95 7.75
N TRP A 116 11.85 -13.86 7.57
CA TRP A 116 12.62 -13.27 8.66
C TRP A 116 11.71 -12.75 9.78
N ASN A 117 10.59 -12.12 9.44
CA ASN A 117 9.61 -11.68 10.43
C ASN A 117 9.06 -12.87 11.23
N CYS A 118 8.67 -13.96 10.54
CA CYS A 118 8.19 -15.17 11.19
C CYS A 118 9.26 -15.80 12.08
N ASP A 119 10.50 -15.92 11.60
CA ASP A 119 11.60 -16.53 12.35
C ASP A 119 11.99 -15.68 13.58
N TYR A 120 12.13 -14.36 13.41
CA TYR A 120 12.54 -13.45 14.46
C TYR A 120 11.52 -13.36 15.60
N TYR A 121 10.24 -13.29 15.26
CA TYR A 121 9.14 -13.19 16.24
C TYR A 121 8.51 -14.55 16.59
N SER A 122 9.03 -15.66 16.05
CA SER A 122 8.50 -17.01 16.25
C SER A 122 7.01 -17.15 15.87
N LEU A 123 6.61 -16.54 14.75
CA LEU A 123 5.24 -16.56 14.23
C LEU A 123 5.02 -17.75 13.28
N ASP A 124 3.79 -18.25 13.23
CA ASP A 124 3.36 -19.12 12.14
C ASP A 124 3.06 -18.24 10.91
N ILE A 125 3.73 -18.50 9.79
CA ILE A 125 3.49 -17.77 8.53
C ILE A 125 2.04 -17.85 8.05
N ASN A 126 1.30 -18.87 8.49
CA ASN A 126 -0.11 -19.03 8.18
C ASN A 126 -1.05 -18.17 9.04
N ASP A 127 -0.55 -17.59 10.14
CA ASP A 127 -1.28 -16.59 10.92
C ASP A 127 -1.12 -15.21 10.26
N VAL A 128 -1.80 -15.05 9.13
CA VAL A 128 -1.62 -13.89 8.24
C VAL A 128 -2.03 -12.57 8.89
N ASP A 129 -2.98 -12.60 9.82
CA ASP A 129 -3.38 -11.42 10.60
C ASP A 129 -2.24 -10.97 11.49
N LEU A 130 -1.66 -11.90 12.25
CA LEU A 130 -0.55 -11.63 13.16
C LEU A 130 0.72 -11.20 12.40
N VAL A 131 1.07 -11.90 11.31
CA VAL A 131 2.19 -11.51 10.44
C VAL A 131 1.99 -10.10 9.88
N SER A 132 0.78 -9.78 9.42
CA SER A 132 0.47 -8.44 8.89
C SER A 132 0.58 -7.37 9.97
N GLU A 133 0.08 -7.61 11.18
CA GLU A 133 0.18 -6.71 12.33
C GLU A 133 1.65 -6.42 12.67
N HIS A 134 2.48 -7.46 12.78
CA HIS A 134 3.91 -7.29 13.06
C HIS A 134 4.66 -6.53 11.95
N LEU A 135 4.31 -6.76 10.68
CA LEU A 135 4.90 -5.99 9.58
C LEU A 135 4.55 -4.50 9.67
N TRP A 136 3.35 -4.17 10.15
CA TRP A 136 2.94 -2.81 10.43
C TRP A 136 3.75 -2.18 11.57
N ASP A 137 3.95 -2.89 12.67
CA ASP A 137 4.75 -2.42 13.80
C ASP A 137 6.18 -2.06 13.38
N ILE A 138 6.82 -2.92 12.57
CA ILE A 138 8.15 -2.65 12.01
C ILE A 138 8.11 -1.43 11.09
N SER A 139 7.13 -1.38 10.18
CA SER A 139 6.99 -0.27 9.23
C SER A 139 6.72 1.08 9.89
N MET A 140 6.22 1.10 11.12
CA MET A 140 5.95 2.34 11.86
C MET A 140 7.07 2.68 12.85
N ASN A 141 8.10 1.85 12.99
CA ASN A 141 9.22 2.13 13.88
C ASN A 141 10.02 3.35 13.37
N PRO A 142 10.15 4.43 14.17
CA PRO A 142 10.88 5.63 13.79
C PRO A 142 12.39 5.42 13.60
N GLU A 143 12.98 4.41 14.25
CA GLU A 143 14.43 4.20 14.26
C GLU A 143 14.95 3.53 12.98
N GLU A 144 14.08 2.89 12.19
CA GLU A 144 14.43 2.30 10.89
C GLU A 144 14.30 3.29 9.72
N LEU A 145 14.10 4.59 10.00
CA LEU A 145 13.85 5.62 8.99
C LEU A 145 15.13 6.22 8.42
N GLY A 146 15.92 5.39 7.74
CA GLY A 146 16.79 5.86 6.67
C GLY A 146 15.96 6.10 5.41
N SER A 147 15.07 7.09 5.40
CA SER A 147 14.45 7.51 4.13
C SER A 147 15.34 8.57 3.48
N ASP A 148 15.56 8.47 2.17
CA ASP A 148 16.10 9.57 1.38
C ASP A 148 15.37 10.88 1.75
N PRO A 149 16.07 11.92 2.24
CA PRO A 149 15.47 13.16 2.71
C PRO A 149 14.68 13.90 1.62
N ASN A 150 14.90 13.56 0.34
CA ASN A 150 14.18 14.15 -0.78
C ASN A 150 12.96 13.32 -1.23
N ARG A 151 12.78 12.09 -0.73
CA ARG A 151 11.72 11.19 -1.19
C ARG A 151 10.33 11.79 -1.01
N ASP A 152 10.02 12.26 0.19
CA ASP A 152 8.72 12.88 0.47
C ASP A 152 8.45 14.13 -0.40
N GLY A 153 9.50 14.88 -0.74
CA GLY A 153 9.43 16.03 -1.65
C GLY A 153 9.18 15.63 -3.11
N ASN A 154 9.82 14.56 -3.59
CA ASN A 154 9.57 14.03 -4.94
C ASN A 154 8.15 13.48 -5.08
N LEU A 155 7.65 12.77 -4.06
CA LEU A 155 6.26 12.30 -4.04
C LEU A 155 5.27 13.48 -4.06
N LYS A 156 5.56 14.54 -3.29
CA LYS A 156 4.78 15.79 -3.29
C LYS A 156 4.73 16.42 -4.68
N LEU A 157 5.87 16.57 -5.36
CA LEU A 157 5.93 17.12 -6.73
C LEU A 157 5.07 16.32 -7.72
N GLY A 158 5.02 14.99 -7.60
CA GLY A 158 4.17 14.14 -8.44
C GLY A 158 2.67 14.34 -8.16
N ILE A 159 2.28 14.67 -6.93
CA ILE A 159 0.89 15.02 -6.58
C ILE A 159 0.57 16.43 -7.08
N GLU A 160 1.50 17.38 -6.97
CA GLU A 160 1.35 18.73 -7.53
C GLU A 160 1.22 18.70 -9.06
N GLU A 161 1.84 17.74 -9.76
CA GLU A 161 1.62 17.53 -11.20
C GLU A 161 0.14 17.28 -11.49
N ALA A 162 -0.54 16.45 -10.70
CA ALA A 162 -1.97 16.20 -10.86
C ALA A 162 -2.80 17.46 -10.58
N ILE A 163 -2.51 18.18 -9.51
CA ILE A 163 -3.20 19.44 -9.17
C ILE A 163 -3.04 20.47 -10.30
N ASN A 164 -1.83 20.62 -10.84
CA ASN A 164 -1.54 21.53 -11.94
C ASN A 164 -2.22 21.13 -13.27
N CYS A 165 -2.58 19.86 -13.43
CA CYS A 165 -3.43 19.40 -14.53
C CYS A 165 -4.92 19.70 -14.34
N GLY A 166 -5.32 20.27 -13.20
CA GLY A 166 -6.70 20.67 -12.91
C GLY A 166 -7.56 19.59 -12.27
N TYR A 167 -6.97 18.53 -11.72
CA TYR A 167 -7.71 17.55 -10.92
C TYR A 167 -7.98 18.10 -9.52
N GLU A 168 -9.20 17.96 -9.03
CA GLU A 168 -9.63 18.49 -7.72
C GLU A 168 -9.76 17.35 -6.70
N ASP A 169 -10.50 16.29 -7.04
CA ASP A 169 -10.72 15.15 -6.15
C ASP A 169 -9.65 14.05 -6.38
N ILE A 170 -8.52 14.15 -5.68
CA ILE A 170 -7.35 13.27 -5.89
C ILE A 170 -7.27 12.18 -4.80
N LEU A 171 -7.42 10.91 -5.20
CA LEU A 171 -7.06 9.80 -4.33
C LEU A 171 -5.55 9.59 -4.34
N VAL A 172 -4.90 9.60 -3.18
CA VAL A 172 -3.46 9.31 -3.07
C VAL A 172 -3.26 8.00 -2.30
N ILE A 173 -2.51 7.05 -2.86
CA ILE A 173 -2.08 5.80 -2.21
C ILE A 173 -0.55 5.78 -2.15
N ILE A 174 -0.01 5.95 -0.95
CA ILE A 174 1.43 6.01 -0.67
C ILE A 174 1.78 5.20 0.57
N GLY A 175 3.06 4.90 0.77
CA GLY A 175 3.60 4.29 1.97
C GLY A 175 3.18 5.06 3.23
N ALA A 176 2.82 4.35 4.29
CA ALA A 176 2.24 4.95 5.48
C ALA A 176 3.15 5.97 6.16
N LYS A 177 4.48 5.77 6.05
CA LYS A 177 5.50 6.74 6.49
C LYS A 177 5.39 8.09 5.78
N HIS A 178 4.94 8.11 4.53
CA HIS A 178 4.79 9.31 3.70
C HIS A 178 3.43 9.99 3.90
N ALA A 179 2.42 9.23 4.32
CA ALA A 179 1.11 9.76 4.68
C ALA A 179 1.02 10.27 6.14
N ASN A 180 1.91 9.83 7.03
CA ASN A 180 1.78 10.09 8.46
C ASN A 180 2.21 11.51 8.86
N VAL A 181 1.24 12.37 9.19
CA VAL A 181 1.47 13.76 9.63
C VAL A 181 2.20 13.92 10.97
N LYS A 182 2.31 12.85 11.78
CA LYS A 182 3.15 12.89 13.00
C LYS A 182 4.64 12.92 12.66
N ARG A 183 5.01 12.59 11.41
CA ARG A 183 6.38 12.65 10.92
C ARG A 183 6.59 14.00 10.23
N ALA A 184 7.50 14.80 10.80
CA ALA A 184 7.91 16.06 10.19
C ALA A 184 8.37 15.83 8.75
N ARG A 185 7.90 16.69 7.83
CA ARG A 185 8.20 16.63 6.40
C ARG A 185 7.73 15.36 5.67
N SER A 186 6.74 14.65 6.20
CA SER A 186 6.00 13.67 5.38
C SER A 186 5.37 14.34 4.16
N THR A 187 5.11 13.60 3.08
CA THR A 187 4.40 14.14 1.90
C THR A 187 3.09 14.83 2.28
N ALA A 188 2.33 14.26 3.23
CA ALA A 188 1.11 14.89 3.73
C ALA A 188 1.38 16.25 4.41
N CYS A 189 2.40 16.35 5.26
CA CYS A 189 2.79 17.64 5.87
C CYS A 189 3.19 18.67 4.81
N LEU A 190 4.00 18.26 3.82
CA LEU A 190 4.49 19.16 2.77
C LEU A 190 3.34 19.72 1.92
N LEU A 191 2.31 18.92 1.64
CA LEU A 191 1.12 19.40 0.92
C LEU A 191 0.34 20.42 1.75
N ILE A 192 0.13 20.15 3.04
CA ILE A 192 -0.59 21.04 3.95
C ILE A 192 0.17 22.37 4.14
N GLU A 193 1.49 22.34 4.27
CA GLU A 193 2.35 23.52 4.42
C GLU A 193 2.27 24.48 3.22
N GLU A 194 2.00 23.95 2.02
CA GLU A 194 1.86 24.71 0.77
C GLU A 194 0.41 25.17 0.52
N GLY A 195 -0.50 24.89 1.47
CA GLY A 195 -1.88 25.33 1.43
C GLY A 195 -2.83 24.40 0.67
N HIS A 196 -2.41 23.17 0.35
CA HIS A 196 -3.33 22.17 -0.20
C HIS A 196 -4.22 21.58 0.89
N GLU A 197 -5.49 21.37 0.57
CA GLU A 197 -6.43 20.68 1.44
C GLU A 197 -6.20 19.17 1.38
N VAL A 198 -6.04 18.54 2.55
CA VAL A 198 -5.95 17.08 2.69
C VAL A 198 -7.12 16.63 3.56
N GLU A 199 -8.26 16.34 2.93
CA GLU A 199 -9.52 16.05 3.63
C GLU A 199 -9.43 14.88 4.63
N SER A 200 -8.72 13.82 4.25
CA SER A 200 -8.59 12.62 5.07
C SER A 200 -7.23 11.95 4.91
N ILE A 201 -6.70 11.44 6.01
CA ILE A 201 -5.49 10.61 6.05
C ILE A 201 -5.84 9.34 6.81
N ILE A 202 -5.83 8.21 6.10
CA ILE A 202 -6.10 6.89 6.68
C ILE A 202 -4.82 6.08 6.59
N LEU A 203 -4.23 5.77 7.74
CA LEU A 203 -3.11 4.83 7.83
C LEU A 203 -3.70 3.44 8.04
N LEU A 204 -3.49 2.51 7.11
CA LEU A 204 -3.86 1.12 7.32
C LEU A 204 -3.00 0.54 8.49
N PRO A 205 -3.45 -0.51 9.20
CA PRO A 205 -4.69 -1.26 9.03
C PRO A 205 -5.86 -0.66 9.82
N THR A 206 -5.89 0.67 10.04
CA THR A 206 -6.99 1.33 10.78
C THR A 206 -8.34 0.77 10.33
N PRO A 207 -9.11 0.17 11.26
CA PRO A 207 -10.42 -0.38 10.95
C PRO A 207 -11.29 0.69 10.30
N ARG A 208 -12.18 0.27 9.39
CA ARG A 208 -13.21 1.18 8.87
C ARG A 208 -13.94 1.83 10.05
N PRO A 209 -14.33 3.12 9.97
CA PRO A 209 -15.37 3.63 10.85
C PRO A 209 -16.58 2.71 10.73
N VAL A 210 -16.98 2.08 11.82
CA VAL A 210 -18.22 1.31 11.85
C VAL A 210 -19.34 2.31 11.61
N ASP A 211 -20.13 2.09 10.57
CA ASP A 211 -21.28 2.94 10.30
C ASP A 211 -22.20 2.89 11.53
N PRO A 212 -22.42 4.01 12.25
CA PRO A 212 -23.27 4.02 13.44
C PRO A 212 -24.72 3.66 13.11
N THR A 213 -25.10 3.59 11.83
CA THR A 213 -26.43 3.15 11.41
C THR A 213 -26.61 1.63 11.34
N THR A 214 -25.56 0.83 11.57
CA THR A 214 -25.67 -0.65 11.62
C THR A 214 -25.93 -1.23 13.01
N THR A 215 -26.02 -0.42 14.07
CA THR A 215 -26.66 -0.86 15.32
C THR A 215 -28.16 -0.60 15.28
N SER A 216 -28.88 -1.41 14.50
CA SER A 216 -30.33 -1.48 14.56
C SER A 216 -30.79 -2.92 14.34
N THR A 217 -30.97 -3.60 15.47
CA THR A 217 -31.95 -4.65 15.73
C THR A 217 -32.06 -5.79 14.71
N ASP A 218 -31.53 -6.95 15.09
CA ASP A 218 -32.39 -8.13 15.19
C ASP A 218 -32.11 -8.87 16.50
N VAL A 219 -33.21 -9.17 17.18
CA VAL A 219 -33.36 -9.92 18.42
C VAL A 219 -33.30 -11.41 18.11
#